data_AF-A0A9W4S868-F1
#
_entry.id   AF-A0A9W4S868-F1
#
_cell.length_a   1.000
_cell.length_b   1.000
_cell.length_c   1.000
_cell.angle_alpha   90.00
_cell.angle_beta   90.00
_cell.angle_gamma   90.00
#
_symmetry.space_group_name_H-M   'P 1'
#
loop_
_entity.id
_entity.type
_entity.pdbx_description
1 polymer ?
#
loop_
_entity_poly.entity_id
_entity_poly.type
_entity_poly.pdbx_seq_one_letter_code
_entity_poly.pdbx_strand_id
1 'polypeptide(L)' 'MGSLDSDTKKPWIQTPCIASAPLSRIAGCNIFLKLENHQPSGSFKSRGVGNLMFRAAAAAPGAD' A
#
# COMPACT_ATOMS: atom_id res chain seq x y z
N MET A 1 -24.80 -4.15 -9.67
CA MET A 1 -24.21 -4.28 -8.33
C MET A 1 -22.74 -4.55 -8.51
N GLY A 2 -21.87 -3.62 -8.10
CA GLY A 2 -20.43 -3.84 -8.11
C GLY A 2 -20.05 -4.87 -7.04
N SER A 3 -19.13 -5.79 -7.34
CA SER A 3 -18.93 -7.02 -6.55
C SER A 3 -18.18 -6.83 -5.22
N LEU A 4 -17.94 -5.60 -4.75
CA LEU A 4 -17.18 -5.34 -3.54
C LEU A 4 -18.10 -4.83 -2.43
N ASP A 5 -18.22 -5.62 -1.36
CA ASP A 5 -18.90 -5.23 -0.13
C ASP A 5 -18.12 -4.13 0.61
N SER A 6 -18.79 -3.40 1.50
CA SER A 6 -18.18 -2.36 2.35
C SER A 6 -16.99 -2.87 3.17
N ASP A 7 -16.96 -4.17 3.46
CA ASP A 7 -15.93 -4.83 4.27
C ASP A 7 -14.75 -5.37 3.44
N THR A 8 -14.74 -5.14 2.11
CA THR A 8 -13.64 -5.58 1.25
C THR A 8 -12.34 -4.89 1.66
N LYS A 9 -11.38 -5.70 2.15
CA LYS A 9 -10.04 -5.21 2.51
C LYS A 9 -9.30 -4.69 1.28
N LYS A 10 -8.63 -3.55 1.42
CA LYS A 10 -7.76 -2.99 0.37
C LYS A 10 -6.56 -3.91 0.14
N PRO A 11 -6.11 -4.09 -1.12
CA PRO A 11 -4.93 -4.89 -1.45
C PRO A 11 -3.58 -4.24 -1.11
N TRP A 12 -3.58 -3.14 -0.36
CA TRP A 12 -2.39 -2.47 0.17
C TRP A 12 -2.62 -2.08 1.63
N ILE A 13 -1.52 -1.90 2.36
CA ILE A 13 -1.57 -1.53 3.77
C ILE A 13 -0.83 -0.21 4.04
N GLN A 14 -1.04 0.30 5.26
CA GLN A 14 -0.15 1.31 5.83
C GLN A 14 1.12 0.62 6.30
N THR A 15 2.24 0.99 5.70
CA THR A 15 3.57 0.50 6.05
C THR A 15 4.20 1.40 7.12
N PRO A 16 5.15 0.88 7.93
CA PRO A 16 5.87 1.70 8.91
C PRO A 16 6.65 2.84 8.25
N CYS A 17 6.74 3.97 8.95
CA CYS A 17 7.69 5.04 8.67
C CYS A 17 8.57 5.20 9.91
N ILE A 18 9.84 4.80 9.83
CA ILE A 18 10.72 4.71 10.99
C ILE A 18 11.88 5.70 10.87
N ALA A 19 12.37 6.23 11.99
CA ALA A 19 13.59 7.01 12.00
C ALA A 19 14.82 6.11 11.82
N SER A 20 15.83 6.57 11.07
CA SER A 20 17.11 5.89 10.95
C SER A 20 18.21 6.71 11.62
N ALA A 21 18.55 6.36 12.86
CA ALA A 21 19.60 7.06 13.62
C ALA A 21 20.98 7.00 12.93
N PRO A 22 21.44 5.87 12.35
CA PRO A 22 22.71 5.84 11.64
C PRO A 22 22.75 6.79 10.44
N LEU A 23 21.73 6.75 9.58
CA LEU A 23 21.66 7.63 8.40
C LEU A 23 21.51 9.10 8.80
N SER A 24 20.71 9.38 9.83
CA SER A 24 20.53 10.75 10.31
C SER A 24 21.84 11.37 10.80
N ARG A 25 22.66 10.61 11.54
CA ARG A 25 23.97 11.08 12.00
C ARG A 25 24.94 11.38 10.84
N ILE A 26 24.94 10.54 9.82
CA ILE A 26 25.81 10.71 8.64
C ILE A 26 25.36 11.92 7.82
N ALA A 27 24.06 12.11 7.64
CA ALA A 27 23.51 13.19 6.82
C ALA A 27 23.41 14.55 7.53
N GLY A 28 23.55 14.59 8.87
CA GLY A 28 23.38 15.82 9.66
C GLY A 28 21.92 16.32 9.74
N CYS A 29 20.95 15.47 9.42
CA CYS A 29 19.52 15.80 9.46
C CYS A 29 18.67 14.56 9.79
N ASN A 30 17.39 14.76 10.14
CA ASN A 30 16.49 13.65 10.46
C ASN A 30 16.10 12.87 9.20
N ILE A 31 16.51 11.61 9.10
CA ILE A 31 16.13 10.70 8.02
C ILE A 31 15.10 9.67 8.52
N PHE A 32 14.02 9.56 7.75
CA PHE A 32 12.96 8.57 7.96
C PHE A 32 12.87 7.63 6.77
N LEU A 33 12.59 6.35 7.05
CA LEU A 33 12.47 5.29 6.06
C LEU A 33 11.02 4.85 5.98
N LYS A 34 10.42 5.01 4.79
CA LYS A 34 9.10 4.47 4.48
C LYS A 34 9.23 3.05 3.92
N LEU A 35 8.88 2.06 4.73
CA LEU A 35 9.19 0.66 4.46
C LEU A 35 8.18 -0.03 3.53
N GLU A 36 8.14 0.37 2.26
CA GLU A 36 7.22 -0.22 1.26
C GLU A 36 7.52 -1.68 0.91
N ASN A 37 8.65 -2.23 1.37
CA ASN A 37 8.92 -3.66 1.33
C ASN A 37 7.96 -4.48 2.22
N HIS A 38 7.22 -3.84 3.14
CA HIS A 38 6.20 -4.49 3.97
C HIS A 38 4.81 -4.52 3.32
N GLN A 39 4.66 -4.01 2.10
CA GLN A 39 3.42 -4.22 1.34
C GLN A 39 3.17 -5.72 1.09
N PRO A 40 1.92 -6.15 0.83
CA PRO A 40 1.62 -7.56 0.58
C PRO A 40 2.42 -8.20 -0.57
N SER A 41 2.77 -7.42 -1.60
CA SER A 41 3.62 -7.89 -2.71
C SER A 41 5.13 -7.80 -2.43
N GLY A 42 5.53 -7.27 -1.28
CA GLY A 42 6.93 -6.94 -0.98
C GLY A 42 7.43 -5.65 -1.64
N SER A 43 6.55 -4.86 -2.28
CA SER A 43 6.94 -3.58 -2.87
C SER A 43 5.79 -2.57 -2.93
N PHE A 44 6.13 -1.30 -3.19
CA PHE A 44 5.15 -0.20 -3.30
C PHE A 44 4.07 -0.42 -4.38
N LYS A 45 4.30 -1.35 -5.32
CA LYS A 45 3.37 -1.65 -6.43
C LYS A 45 1.99 -2.12 -5.96
N SER A 46 1.89 -2.72 -4.76
CA SER A 46 0.59 -3.07 -4.16
C SER A 46 -0.37 -1.89 -4.09
N ARG A 47 0.13 -0.66 -3.94
CA ARG A 47 -0.73 0.54 -3.92
C ARG A 47 -1.35 0.83 -5.28
N GLY A 48 -0.51 0.96 -6.31
CA GLY A 48 -0.95 1.36 -7.65
C GLY A 48 -1.77 0.27 -8.35
N VAL A 49 -1.18 -0.93 -8.47
CA VAL A 49 -1.85 -2.07 -9.11
C VAL A 49 -3.06 -2.50 -8.30
N GLY A 50 -2.91 -2.56 -6.97
CA GLY A 50 -4.02 -2.91 -6.08
C GLY A 50 -5.19 -1.93 -6.22
N ASN A 51 -4.95 -0.62 -6.29
CA ASN A 51 -6.02 0.35 -6.48
C ASN A 51 -6.69 0.22 -7.85
N LEU A 52 -5.93 -0.03 -8.91
CA LEU A 52 -6.48 -0.28 -10.24
C LEU A 52 -7.42 -1.50 -10.21
N MET A 53 -6.95 -2.63 -9.67
CA MET A 53 -7.74 -3.86 -9.59
C MET A 53 -8.96 -3.71 -8.68
N PHE A 54 -8.79 -3.06 -7.52
CA PHE A 54 -9.89 -2.80 -6.59
C PHE A 54 -11.00 -1.99 -7.26
N ARG A 55 -10.65 -0.95 -8.02
CA ARG A 55 -11.63 -0.16 -8.78
C ARG A 55 -12.26 -0.93 -9.92
N ALA A 56 -11.48 -1.76 -10.63
CA ALA A 56 -12.01 -2.60 -11.70
C ALA A 56 -13.03 -3.61 -11.17
N ALA A 57 -12.73 -4.28 -10.05
CA ALA A 57 -13.65 -5.20 -9.38
C ALA A 57 -14.92 -4.50 -8.86
N ALA A 58 -14.78 -3.30 -8.28
CA ALA A 58 -15.93 -2.49 -7.86
C ALA A 58 -16.85 -2.08 -9.03
N ALA A 59 -16.28 -1.89 -10.23
CA ALA A 59 -17.03 -1.50 -11.43
C ALA A 59 -17.55 -2.70 -12.23
N ALA A 60 -17.09 -3.91 -11.93
CA ALA A 60 -17.50 -5.11 -12.63
C ALA A 60 -18.99 -5.39 -12.35
N PRO A 61 -19.79 -5.76 -13.38
CA PRO A 61 -21.12 -6.31 -13.16
C PRO A 61 -21.02 -7.55 -12.26
N GLY A 62 -21.97 -7.73 -11.35
CA GLY A 62 -22.11 -9.00 -10.62
C GLY A 62 -22.22 -10.14 -11.63
N ALA A 63 -21.42 -11.19 -11.44
CA ALA A 63 -21.57 -12.40 -12.23
C ALA A 63 -22.88 -13.07 -11.78
N ASP A 64 -23.88 -13.08 -12.67
CA ASP A 64 -25.10 -13.88 -12.53
C ASP A 64 -24.77 -15.37 -12.60
#